data_AF-A0A969SVJ4-F1
#
_entry.id   AF-A0A969SVJ4-F1
#
_cell.length_a   1.000
_cell.length_b   1.000
_cell.length_c   1.000
_cell.angle_alpha   90.00
_cell.angle_beta   90.00
_cell.angle_gamma   90.00
#
_symmetry.space_group_name_H-M   'P 1'
#
loop_
_entity.id
_entity.type
_entity.pdbx_description
1 polymer ?
#
loop_
_entity_poly.entity_id
_entity_poly.type
_entity_poly.pdbx_seq_one_letter_code
_entity_poly.pdbx_strand_id
1 'polypeptide(L)'
;MSGVYSILAKIQEKPGMYIGRQSVSDLFMFLVGYECRNSELGLDNTEEEDDFYGEFQPWLQKKLEITTVSSWSKMIMLYCRSEKAGFEKFFSLLDEFKQRNKDLDAQEVNNISEPVAPS
;
A
#
# COMPACT_ATOMS: atom_id res chain seq x y z
N MET A 1 3.72 -15.39 13.75
CA MET A 1 3.82 -14.63 12.48
C MET A 1 4.13 -13.19 12.82
N SER A 2 5.31 -12.70 12.42
CA SER A 2 5.74 -11.29 12.48
C SER A 2 5.72 -10.71 11.07
N GLY A 3 5.73 -9.38 10.93
CA GLY A 3 5.77 -8.69 9.61
C GLY A 3 4.61 -7.71 9.39
N VAL A 4 4.66 -7.00 8.26
CA VAL A 4 3.70 -5.93 7.92
C VAL A 4 2.24 -6.39 7.94
N TYR A 5 1.93 -7.57 7.40
CA TYR A 5 0.55 -8.08 7.41
C TYR A 5 0.06 -8.47 8.81
N SER A 6 0.95 -8.93 9.69
CA SER A 6 0.61 -9.23 11.08
C SER A 6 0.26 -7.97 11.85
N ILE A 7 1.04 -6.89 11.69
CA ILE A 7 0.73 -5.62 12.36
C ILE A 7 -0.52 -4.96 11.77
N LEU A 8 -0.72 -5.06 10.46
CA LEU A 8 -1.95 -4.60 9.79
C LEU A 8 -3.20 -5.30 10.32
N ALA A 9 -3.16 -6.63 10.50
CA ALA A 9 -4.27 -7.38 11.08
C ALA A 9 -4.60 -6.93 12.51
N LYS A 10 -3.58 -6.68 13.33
CA LYS A 10 -3.76 -6.15 14.70
C LYS A 10 -4.36 -4.74 14.70
N ILE A 11 -3.92 -3.87 13.79
CA ILE A 11 -4.46 -2.53 13.64
C ILE A 11 -5.92 -2.58 13.15
N GLN A 12 -6.26 -3.49 12.24
CA GLN A 12 -7.64 -3.68 11.78
C GLN A 12 -8.58 -4.05 12.92
N GLU A 13 -8.14 -4.96 13.81
CA GLU A 13 -8.92 -5.41 14.96
C GLU A 13 -9.07 -4.31 16.03
N LYS A 14 -7.99 -3.58 16.33
CA LYS A 14 -7.94 -2.62 17.44
C LYS A 14 -7.28 -1.29 17.06
N PRO A 15 -7.84 -0.53 16.10
CA PRO A 15 -7.17 0.66 15.56
C PRO A 15 -6.87 1.72 16.63
N GLY A 16 -7.76 1.88 17.62
CA GLY A 16 -7.54 2.83 18.73
C GLY A 16 -6.31 2.54 19.58
N MET A 17 -5.87 1.28 19.67
CA MET A 17 -4.69 0.89 20.47
C MET A 17 -3.37 1.22 19.74
N TYR A 18 -3.37 1.18 18.41
CA TYR A 18 -2.14 1.33 17.61
C TYR A 18 -1.98 2.72 17.02
N ILE A 19 -3.07 3.30 16.52
CA ILE A 19 -3.07 4.58 15.78
C ILE A 19 -4.08 5.59 16.36
N GLY A 20 -4.67 5.31 17.52
CA GLY A 20 -5.57 6.21 18.25
C GLY A 20 -6.99 6.32 17.68
N ARG A 21 -7.17 6.20 16.36
CA ARG A 21 -8.47 6.26 15.68
C ARG A 21 -8.45 5.52 14.34
N GLN A 22 -9.64 5.27 13.78
CA GLN A 22 -9.77 4.73 12.42
C GLN A 22 -9.47 5.81 11.38
N SER A 23 -8.20 5.97 11.03
CA SER A 23 -7.74 6.95 10.04
C SER A 23 -6.74 6.32 9.07
N VAL A 24 -6.99 6.52 7.77
CA VAL A 24 -6.10 6.04 6.70
C VAL A 24 -4.82 6.86 6.63
N SER A 25 -4.90 8.16 6.94
CA SER A 25 -3.74 9.03 7.03
C SER A 25 -2.83 8.62 8.19
N ASP A 26 -3.40 8.35 9.37
CA ASP A 26 -2.63 7.91 10.54
C ASP A 26 -2.05 6.50 10.32
N LEU A 27 -2.80 5.61 9.66
CA LEU A 27 -2.32 4.28 9.26
C LEU A 27 -1.11 4.38 8.32
N PHE A 28 -1.17 5.26 7.31
CA PHE A 28 -0.05 5.50 6.41
C PHE A 28 1.19 5.96 7.17
N MET A 29 1.06 6.95 8.05
CA MET A 29 2.18 7.45 8.84
C MET A 29 2.76 6.36 9.76
N PHE A 30 1.92 5.51 10.33
CA PHE A 30 2.36 4.37 11.12
C PHE A 30 3.22 3.40 10.29
N LEU A 31 2.79 3.05 9.07
CA LEU A 31 3.53 2.12 8.20
C LEU A 31 4.85 2.71 7.71
N VAL A 32 4.88 4.01 7.36
CA VAL A 32 6.13 4.72 7.04
C VAL A 32 7.12 4.65 8.21
N GLY A 33 6.64 4.85 9.44
CA GLY A 33 7.48 4.70 10.63
C GLY A 33 7.95 3.26 10.86
N TYR A 34 7.10 2.28 10.58
CA TYR A 34 7.43 0.86 10.71
C TYR A 34 8.50 0.42 9.71
N GLU A 35 8.40 0.87 8.45
CA GLU A 35 9.41 0.65 7.41
C GLU A 35 10.74 1.35 7.74
N CYS A 36 10.67 2.63 8.15
CA CYS A 36 11.84 3.40 8.57
C CYS A 36 12.63 2.71 9.69
N ARG A 37 11.94 2.14 10.69
CA ARG A 37 12.59 1.35 11.75
C ARG A 37 13.43 0.19 11.20
N ASN A 38 12.92 -0.54 10.22
CA ASN A 38 13.66 -1.67 9.64
C ASN A 38 14.93 -1.18 8.94
N SER A 39 14.81 -0.10 8.15
CA SER A 39 15.94 0.53 7.47
C SER A 39 17.02 1.03 8.45
N GLU A 40 16.61 1.77 9.48
CA GLU A 40 17.53 2.32 10.50
C GLU A 40 18.24 1.23 11.32
N LEU A 41 17.61 0.07 11.51
CA LEU A 41 18.20 -1.07 12.22
C LEU A 41 18.99 -2.02 11.31
N GLY A 42 19.05 -1.75 9.99
CA GLY A 42 19.69 -2.64 9.02
C GLY A 42 19.05 -4.02 8.96
N LEU A 43 17.74 -4.09 9.23
CA LEU A 43 16.98 -5.34 9.13
C LEU A 43 16.54 -5.54 7.69
N ASP A 44 16.82 -6.73 7.16
CA ASP A 44 16.29 -7.13 5.87
C ASP A 44 14.76 -7.27 5.95
N ASN A 45 14.09 -6.78 4.91
CA ASN A 45 12.67 -7.01 4.74
C ASN A 45 12.41 -8.48 4.39
N THR A 46 11.23 -8.95 4.78
CA THR A 46 10.68 -10.21 4.24
C THR A 46 10.18 -10.02 2.81
N GLU A 47 10.08 -11.11 2.04
CA GLU A 47 9.49 -11.07 0.68
C GLU A 47 8.09 -10.43 0.66
N GLU A 48 7.30 -10.63 1.71
CA GLU A 48 5.97 -10.01 1.88
C GLU A 48 6.04 -8.50 2.10
N GLU A 49 7.05 -8.03 2.83
CA GLU A 49 7.28 -6.61 3.07
C GLU A 49 7.76 -5.92 1.79
N ASP A 50 8.70 -6.52 1.07
CA ASP A 50 9.16 -5.99 -0.22
C ASP A 50 8.02 -5.93 -1.25
N ASP A 51 7.18 -6.97 -1.32
CA ASP A 51 5.98 -6.97 -2.16
C ASP A 51 5.02 -5.84 -1.79
N PHE A 52 4.77 -5.65 -0.49
CA PHE A 52 3.83 -4.62 -0.04
C PHE A 52 4.36 -3.20 -0.28
N TYR A 53 5.58 -2.89 0.16
CA TYR A 53 6.15 -1.54 0.04
C TYR A 53 6.49 -1.19 -1.42
N GLY A 54 6.86 -2.18 -2.23
CA GLY A 54 7.15 -1.98 -3.66
C GLY A 54 5.90 -1.88 -4.52
N GLU A 55 4.92 -2.78 -4.34
CA GLU A 55 3.87 -2.99 -5.34
C GLU A 55 2.50 -2.42 -4.97
N PHE A 56 2.21 -2.15 -3.68
CA PHE A 56 0.86 -1.73 -3.28
C PHE A 56 0.45 -0.39 -3.90
N GLN A 57 1.34 0.60 -3.91
CA GLN A 57 1.03 1.90 -4.50
C GLN A 57 0.94 1.84 -6.03
N PRO A 58 1.88 1.25 -6.78
CA PRO A 58 1.74 1.07 -8.23
C PRO A 58 0.46 0.33 -8.62
N TRP A 59 0.14 -0.76 -7.92
CA TRP A 59 -1.10 -1.50 -8.13
C TRP A 59 -2.35 -0.63 -7.91
N LEU A 60 -2.36 0.16 -6.83
CA LEU A 60 -3.48 1.05 -6.53
C LEU A 60 -3.62 2.17 -7.57
N GLN A 61 -2.51 2.76 -8.01
CA GLN A 61 -2.50 3.79 -9.04
C GLN A 61 -3.10 3.28 -10.35
N LYS A 62 -2.70 2.08 -10.78
CA LYS A 62 -3.26 1.42 -11.97
C LYS A 62 -4.76 1.16 -11.79
N LYS A 63 -5.16 0.62 -10.64
CA LYS A 63 -6.56 0.30 -10.34
C LYS A 63 -7.48 1.53 -10.35
N LEU A 64 -6.96 2.68 -9.91
CA LEU A 64 -7.73 3.93 -9.82
C LEU A 64 -7.51 4.86 -11.02
N GLU A 65 -6.69 4.46 -12.00
CA GLU A 65 -6.27 5.28 -13.14
C GLU A 65 -5.66 6.63 -12.72
N ILE A 66 -4.95 6.65 -11.59
CA ILE A 66 -4.34 7.86 -11.02
C ILE A 66 -2.87 7.96 -11.44
N THR A 67 -2.55 9.00 -12.21
CA THR A 67 -1.19 9.31 -12.65
C THR A 67 -0.45 10.28 -11.74
N THR A 68 -1.13 10.91 -10.78
CA THR A 68 -0.53 11.91 -9.89
C THR A 68 0.32 11.25 -8.81
N VAL A 69 1.53 11.79 -8.59
CA VAL A 69 2.42 11.39 -7.49
C VAL A 69 1.82 11.85 -6.17
N SER A 70 1.20 10.92 -5.45
CA SER A 70 0.66 11.14 -4.10
C SER A 70 0.79 9.86 -3.28
N SER A 71 0.63 9.94 -1.95
CA SER A 71 0.60 8.72 -1.14
C SER A 71 -0.67 7.92 -1.44
N TRP A 72 -0.62 6.59 -1.34
CA TRP A 72 -1.81 5.75 -1.46
C TRP A 72 -2.93 6.18 -0.49
N SER A 73 -2.60 6.74 0.69
CA SER A 73 -3.61 7.28 1.62
C SER A 73 -4.37 8.46 1.02
N LYS A 74 -3.68 9.39 0.34
CA LYS A 74 -4.32 10.50 -0.38
C LYS A 74 -5.16 9.98 -1.54
N MET A 75 -4.66 9.00 -2.30
CA MET A 75 -5.41 8.37 -3.39
C MET A 75 -6.73 7.75 -2.90
N ILE A 76 -6.70 7.01 -1.80
CA ILE A 76 -7.91 6.44 -1.18
C ILE A 76 -8.86 7.55 -0.74
N MET A 77 -8.33 8.62 -0.16
CA MET A 77 -9.14 9.74 0.32
C MET A 77 -9.84 10.53 -0.79
N LEU A 78 -9.39 10.46 -2.05
CA LEU A 78 -10.11 11.05 -3.19
C LEU A 78 -11.52 10.47 -3.37
N TYR A 79 -11.73 9.23 -2.94
CA TYR A 79 -13.01 8.52 -3.07
C TYR A 79 -13.78 8.41 -1.75
N CYS A 80 -13.21 8.88 -0.64
CA CYS A 80 -13.75 8.69 0.71
C CYS A 80 -14.18 10.02 1.34
N ARG A 81 -15.35 10.02 1.98
CA ARG A 81 -15.89 11.22 2.66
C ARG A 81 -15.35 11.41 4.08
N SER A 82 -14.60 10.44 4.61
CA SER A 82 -14.02 10.50 5.96
C SER A 82 -12.80 9.60 6.08
N GLU A 83 -11.92 9.92 7.03
CA GLU A 83 -10.75 9.12 7.41
C GLU A 83 -11.12 7.69 7.80
N LYS A 84 -12.25 7.49 8.47
CA LYS A 84 -12.77 6.17 8.83
C LYS A 84 -13.15 5.35 7.59
N ALA A 85 -13.88 5.96 6.67
CA ALA A 85 -14.24 5.31 5.40
C ALA A 85 -12.98 4.96 4.58
N GLY A 86 -11.98 5.84 4.58
CA GLY A 86 -10.68 5.56 3.96
C GLY A 86 -9.96 4.39 4.63
N PHE A 87 -10.00 4.30 5.96
CA PHE A 87 -9.40 3.21 6.72
C PHE A 87 -10.06 1.86 6.36
N GLU A 88 -11.39 1.80 6.36
CA GLU A 88 -12.14 0.61 5.96
C GLU A 88 -11.86 0.24 4.49
N LYS A 89 -11.80 1.24 3.60
CA LYS A 89 -11.49 1.03 2.19
C LYS A 89 -10.08 0.51 1.96
N PHE A 90 -9.09 0.96 2.75
CA PHE A 90 -7.73 0.42 2.70
C PHE A 90 -7.71 -1.09 2.93
N PHE A 91 -8.40 -1.61 3.96
CA PHE A 91 -8.38 -3.06 4.22
C PHE A 91 -9.08 -3.85 3.13
N SER A 92 -10.17 -3.34 2.55
CA SER A 92 -10.77 -3.94 1.35
C SER A 92 -9.78 -3.99 0.19
N LEU A 93 -9.04 -2.90 -0.07
CA LEU A 93 -8.04 -2.85 -1.14
C LEU A 93 -6.84 -3.77 -0.86
N LEU A 94 -6.45 -3.90 0.41
CA LEU A 94 -5.39 -4.79 0.85
C LEU A 94 -5.74 -6.26 0.56
N ASP A 95 -6.99 -6.66 0.82
CA ASP A 95 -7.46 -8.02 0.54
C ASP A 95 -7.48 -8.30 -0.96
N GLU A 96 -7.89 -7.32 -1.78
CA GLU A 96 -7.81 -7.42 -3.24
C GLU A 96 -6.36 -7.48 -3.73
N PHE A 97 -5.46 -6.68 -3.16
CA PHE A 97 -4.03 -6.68 -3.50
C PHE A 97 -3.35 -8.02 -3.19
N LYS A 98 -3.72 -8.66 -2.09
CA LYS A 98 -3.21 -10.00 -1.73
C LYS A 98 -3.71 -11.10 -2.65
N GLN A 99 -4.88 -10.91 -3.26
CA GLN A 99 -5.48 -11.85 -4.21
C GLN A 99 -5.07 -11.57 -5.66
N ARG A 100 -4.25 -10.54 -5.91
CA ARG A 100 -3.84 -10.17 -7.26
C ARG A 100 -3.04 -11.32 -7.90
N ASN A 101 -3.24 -11.49 -9.20
CA ASN A 101 -2.44 -12.43 -9.96
C ASN A 101 -1.11 -11.78 -10.33
N LYS A 102 -0.03 -12.20 -9.65
CA LYS A 102 1.32 -11.66 -9.85
C LYS A 102 1.84 -11.85 -11.29
N ASP A 103 1.34 -12.85 -12.01
CA ASP A 103 1.79 -13.16 -13.37
C ASP A 103 1.23 -12.19 -14.44
N LEU A 104 0.07 -11.56 -14.18
CA LEU A 104 -0.54 -10.59 -15.09
C LEU A 104 0.08 -9.19 -14.94
N ASP A 105 0.53 -8.83 -13.74
CA ASP A 105 1.12 -7.51 -13.47
C ASP A 105 2.56 -7.40 -14.03
N ALA A 106 3.31 -8.51 -14.08
CA ALA A 106 4.67 -8.55 -14.64
C ALA A 106 4.74 -8.38 -16.17
N GLN A 107 3.67 -8.74 -16.91
CA GLN A 107 3.65 -8.62 -18.37
C GLN A 107 3.36 -7.19 -18.86
N GLU A 108 2.72 -6.35 -18.06
CA GLU A 108 2.39 -4.98 -18.47
C GLU A 108 3.54 -3.99 -18.27
N VAL A 109 4.41 -4.18 -17.27
CA VAL A 109 5.59 -3.32 -17.04
C VAL A 109 6.59 -3.40 -18.21
N ASN A 110 6.70 -4.57 -18.84
CA ASN A 110 7.53 -4.75 -20.03
C ASN A 110 7.02 -4.00 -21.28
N ASN A 111 5.72 -3.66 -21.34
CA ASN A 111 5.14 -2.96 -22.50
C ASN A 111 5.25 -1.43 -22.42
N ILE A 112 5.60 -0.86 -21.26
CA ILE A 112 5.79 0.60 -21.08
C ILE A 112 7.25 1.02 -21.33
N SER A 113 8.17 0.05 -21.42
CA SER A 113 9.62 0.30 -21.49
C SER A 113 10.18 0.42 -22.91
N GLU A 114 9.37 0.27 -23.97
CA GLU A 114 9.85 0.51 -25.34
C GLU A 114 9.79 2.03 -25.66
N PRO A 115 10.95 2.69 -25.87
CA PRO A 115 10.95 4.07 -26.33
C PRO A 115 10.42 4.10 -27.76
N VAL A 116 9.31 4.83 -27.97
CA VAL A 116 8.83 5.17 -29.32
C VAL A 116 9.93 5.97 -30.02
N ALA A 117 10.63 5.33 -30.96
CA ALA A 117 11.63 5.99 -31.79
C ALA A 117 10.94 7.06 -32.66
N PRO A 118 11.46 8.31 -32.70
CA PRO A 118 10.88 9.35 -33.54
C PRO A 118 11.09 9.01 -35.02
N SER A 119 10.02 9.16 -35.81
CA SER A 119 10.01 9.04 -37.28
C SER A 119 10.58 10.27 -37.96
#